data_AF-A0A1J3JPL3-F1
#
_entry.id   AF-A0A1J3JPL3-F1
#
_cell.length_a   1.000
_cell.length_b   1.000
_cell.length_c   1.000
_cell.angle_alpha   90.00
_cell.angle_beta   90.00
_cell.angle_gamma   90.00
#
_symmetry.space_group_name_H-M   'P 1'
#
loop_
_entity.id
_entity.type
_entity.pdbx_description
1 polymer ?
#
loop_
_entity_poly.entity_id
_entity_poly.type
_entity_poly.pdbx_seq_one_letter_code
_entity_poly.pdbx_strand_id
1 'polypeptide(L)'
;TKSKLPPLVVTLQDMGLILSRREHAEHHRAPHNNNYCIMSGVWNKDLNESNFFGALEKLLYFQFGVRPRSWSDLNSELIEEINIDVLRFSAF
;
A
#
# COMPACT_ATOMS: atom_id res chain seq x y z
N THR A 1 -6.68 -22.81 12.49
CA THR A 1 -5.89 -24.01 12.84
C THR A 1 -4.46 -23.80 12.37
N LYS A 2 -3.49 -23.98 13.25
CA LYS A 2 -2.08 -23.63 13.02
C LYS A 2 -1.44 -24.66 12.10
N SER A 3 -1.34 -24.37 10.80
CA SER A 3 -0.41 -25.07 9.92
C SER A 3 1.00 -24.80 10.44
N LYS A 4 1.72 -25.85 10.88
CA LYS A 4 3.15 -25.76 11.16
C LYS A 4 3.85 -25.62 9.81
N LEU A 5 4.20 -24.39 9.44
CA LEU A 5 5.06 -24.15 8.29
C LEU A 5 6.37 -24.94 8.46
N PRO A 6 6.97 -25.46 7.38
CA PRO A 6 8.27 -26.09 7.45
C PRO A 6 9.30 -25.15 8.12
N PRO A 7 10.22 -25.66 8.96
CA PRO A 7 11.18 -24.82 9.69
C PRO A 7 11.98 -23.89 8.77
N LEU A 8 12.38 -24.36 7.59
CA LEU A 8 13.07 -23.55 6.58
C LEU A 8 12.26 -22.31 6.16
N VAL A 9 10.95 -22.46 5.97
CA VAL A 9 10.07 -21.34 5.61
C VAL A 9 10.04 -20.30 6.73
N VAL A 10 9.96 -20.76 7.98
CA VAL A 10 9.97 -19.87 9.16
C VAL A 10 11.31 -19.14 9.24
N THR A 11 12.43 -19.84 9.08
CA THR A 11 13.76 -19.20 9.08
C THR A 11 13.90 -18.16 7.98
N LEU A 12 13.45 -18.44 6.74
CA LEU A 12 13.49 -17.47 5.65
C LEU A 12 12.59 -16.25 5.92
N GLN A 13 11.45 -16.44 6.58
CA GLN A 13 10.58 -15.34 7.03
C GLN A 13 11.25 -14.49 8.12
N ASP A 14 11.90 -15.12 9.09
CA ASP A 14 12.58 -14.44 10.19
C ASP A 14 13.83 -13.68 9.71
N MET A 15 14.50 -14.17 8.66
CA MET A 15 15.61 -13.49 7.99
C MET A 15 15.17 -12.33 7.09
N GLY A 16 13.86 -12.15 6.84
CA GLY A 16 13.34 -11.14 5.92
C GLY A 16 13.63 -11.44 4.45
N LEU A 17 13.99 -12.68 4.10
CA LEU A 17 14.21 -13.09 2.71
C LEU A 17 12.88 -13.33 1.98
N ILE A 18 11.86 -13.76 2.71
CA ILE A 18 10.48 -13.87 2.23
C ILE A 18 9.53 -13.23 3.23
N LEU A 19 8.36 -12.80 2.75
CA LEU A 19 7.41 -12.00 3.50
C LEU A 19 6.98 -12.68 4.82
N SER A 20 7.08 -11.92 5.91
CA SER A 20 6.62 -12.39 7.21
C SER A 20 5.10 -12.54 7.23
N ARG A 21 4.59 -13.45 8.07
CA ARG A 21 3.13 -13.62 8.26
C ARG A 21 2.45 -12.34 8.75
N ARG A 22 3.14 -11.57 9.58
CA ARG A 22 2.64 -10.29 10.10
C ARG A 22 2.44 -9.31 8.95
N GLU A 23 3.47 -9.07 8.14
CA GLU A 23 3.37 -8.13 7.03
C GLU A 23 2.37 -8.57 5.96
N HIS A 24 2.26 -9.87 5.70
CA HIS A 24 1.21 -10.40 4.84
C HIS A 24 -0.19 -10.07 5.39
N ALA A 25 -0.40 -10.24 6.70
CA ALA A 25 -1.68 -9.89 7.33
C ALA A 25 -1.96 -8.38 7.31
N GLU A 26 -0.93 -7.55 7.45
CA GLU A 26 -1.06 -6.10 7.33
C GLU A 26 -1.44 -5.69 5.89
N HIS A 27 -0.83 -6.30 4.88
CA HIS A 27 -1.16 -6.05 3.47
C HIS A 27 -2.64 -6.34 3.13
N HIS A 28 -3.22 -7.40 3.71
CA HIS A 28 -4.65 -7.73 3.52
C HIS A 28 -5.60 -6.88 4.37
N ARG A 29 -5.09 -5.98 5.22
CA ARG A 29 -5.93 -5.16 6.07
C ARG A 29 -6.45 -3.96 5.27
N ALA A 30 -7.76 -3.73 5.33
CA ALA A 30 -8.35 -2.47 4.85
C ALA A 30 -7.66 -1.27 5.52
N PRO A 31 -7.41 -0.17 4.79
CA PRO A 31 -7.92 0.14 3.45
C PRO A 31 -7.01 -0.35 2.29
N HIS A 32 -6.10 -1.31 2.54
CA HIS A 32 -5.20 -1.89 1.53
C HIS A 32 -4.25 -0.86 0.90
N ASN A 33 -3.82 0.12 1.68
CA ASN A 33 -2.96 1.22 1.23
C ASN A 33 -1.54 1.16 1.79
N ASN A 34 -1.12 0.01 2.32
CA ASN A 34 0.22 -0.18 2.88
C ASN A 34 0.81 -1.55 2.51
N ASN A 35 2.09 -1.72 2.84
CA ASN A 35 2.80 -3.00 2.71
C ASN A 35 2.72 -3.60 1.30
N TYR A 36 2.97 -2.78 0.28
CA TYR A 36 2.91 -3.18 -1.12
C TYR A 36 3.99 -4.19 -1.54
N CYS A 37 5.12 -4.28 -0.81
CA CYS A 37 6.23 -5.17 -1.13
C CYS A 37 6.00 -6.59 -0.59
N ILE A 38 5.10 -7.34 -1.21
CA ILE A 38 4.63 -8.66 -0.74
C ILE A 38 5.63 -9.82 -0.89
N MET A 39 6.80 -9.59 -1.49
CA MET A 39 7.80 -10.65 -1.70
C MET A 39 8.64 -10.88 -0.45
N SER A 40 9.31 -9.83 0.05
CA SER A 40 10.20 -9.91 1.23
C SER A 40 9.81 -8.97 2.36
N GLY A 41 9.02 -7.93 2.07
CA GLY A 41 8.64 -6.90 3.04
C GLY A 41 9.73 -5.87 3.37
N VAL A 42 10.98 -6.09 2.96
CA VAL A 42 12.14 -5.26 3.33
C VAL A 42 11.92 -3.76 3.14
N TRP A 43 11.31 -3.36 2.03
CA TRP A 43 11.08 -1.95 1.69
C TRP A 43 9.78 -1.37 2.26
N ASN A 44 8.93 -2.18 2.88
CA ASN A 44 7.62 -1.71 3.32
C ASN A 44 7.74 -0.59 4.34
N LYS A 45 8.68 -0.66 5.29
CA LYS A 45 8.83 0.37 6.32
C LYS A 45 9.12 1.73 5.68
N ASP A 46 10.20 1.83 4.92
CA ASP A 46 10.65 3.10 4.35
C ASP A 46 9.66 3.66 3.32
N LEU A 47 9.04 2.80 2.50
CA LEU A 47 8.05 3.22 1.50
C LEU A 47 6.69 3.60 2.11
N ASN A 48 6.30 2.97 3.23
CA ASN A 48 5.10 3.37 3.97
C ASN A 48 5.33 4.71 4.68
N GLU A 49 6.45 4.88 5.38
CA GLU A 49 6.78 6.12 6.11
C GLU A 49 6.90 7.33 5.18
N SER A 50 7.42 7.13 3.96
CA SER A 50 7.49 8.16 2.92
C SER A 50 6.17 8.37 2.15
N ASN A 51 5.14 7.56 2.40
CA ASN A 51 3.89 7.52 1.63
C ASN A 51 4.12 7.44 0.11
N PHE A 52 5.18 6.74 -0.31
CA PHE A 52 5.62 6.69 -1.71
C PHE A 52 4.51 6.20 -2.65
N PHE A 53 3.86 5.09 -2.29
CA PHE A 53 2.79 4.53 -3.11
C PHE A 53 1.53 5.39 -3.12
N GLY A 54 1.19 6.07 -2.02
CA GLY A 54 0.09 7.03 -2.01
C GLY A 54 0.33 8.22 -2.93
N ALA A 55 1.58 8.70 -3.01
CA ALA A 55 1.97 9.73 -3.97
C ALA A 55 1.90 9.23 -5.43
N LEU A 56 2.36 8.00 -5.68
CA LEU A 56 2.28 7.38 -7.01
C LEU A 56 0.82 7.16 -7.44
N GLU A 57 -0.06 6.71 -6.54
CA GLU A 57 -1.49 6.59 -6.78
C GLU A 57 -2.12 7.92 -7.20
N LYS A 58 -1.80 9.01 -6.50
CA LYS A 58 -2.25 10.36 -6.88
C LYS A 58 -1.74 10.75 -8.26
N LEU A 59 -0.46 10.53 -8.56
CA LEU A 59 0.13 10.82 -9.87
C LEU A 59 -0.59 10.06 -11.00
N LEU A 60 -0.81 8.76 -10.81
CA LEU A 60 -1.53 7.94 -11.78
C LEU A 60 -2.99 8.39 -11.93
N TYR A 61 -3.64 8.76 -10.83
CA TYR A 61 -4.99 9.33 -10.89
C TYR A 61 -5.02 10.64 -11.68
N PHE A 62 -4.08 11.55 -11.49
CA PHE A 62 -4.01 12.79 -12.28
C PHE A 62 -3.76 12.52 -13.77
N GLN A 63 -2.92 11.54 -14.09
CA GLN A 63 -2.58 11.22 -15.48
C GLN A 63 -3.70 10.47 -16.22
N PHE A 64 -4.44 9.59 -15.53
CA PHE A 64 -5.37 8.66 -16.16
C PHE A 64 -6.84 8.84 -15.73
N GLY A 65 -7.12 9.62 -14.69
CA GLY A 65 -8.47 9.83 -14.14
C GLY A 65 -9.09 8.59 -13.46
N VAL A 66 -8.33 7.50 -13.31
CA VAL A 66 -8.83 6.24 -12.74
C VAL A 66 -8.60 6.22 -11.24
N ARG A 67 -9.69 6.20 -10.46
CA ARG A 67 -9.63 6.19 -8.99
C ARG A 67 -8.95 4.89 -8.47
N PRO A 68 -7.93 5.00 -7.60
CA PRO A 68 -7.34 3.84 -6.92
C PRO A 68 -8.35 3.10 -6.02
N ARG A 69 -8.24 1.78 -5.95
CA ARG A 69 -9.12 0.94 -5.12
C ARG A 69 -8.90 1.13 -3.62
N SER A 70 -7.68 1.45 -3.23
CA SER A 70 -7.28 1.79 -1.85
C SER A 70 -8.03 3.01 -1.30
N TRP A 71 -8.70 3.77 -2.17
CA TRP A 71 -9.48 4.95 -1.80
C TRP A 71 -10.98 4.66 -1.61
N SER A 72 -11.40 3.39 -1.58
CA SER A 72 -12.81 3.03 -1.42
C SER A 72 -13.42 3.54 -0.12
N ASP A 73 -12.61 3.64 0.93
CA ASP A 73 -13.03 4.05 2.27
C ASP A 73 -12.62 5.50 2.61
N LEU A 74 -12.21 6.29 1.61
CA LEU A 74 -11.93 7.71 1.82
C LEU A 74 -13.20 8.46 2.23
N ASN A 75 -13.10 9.30 3.25
CA ASN A 75 -14.19 10.17 3.66
C ASN A 75 -14.39 11.31 2.64
N SER A 76 -15.55 11.96 2.68
CA SER A 76 -15.93 12.99 1.71
C SER A 76 -14.96 14.19 1.68
N GLU A 77 -14.39 14.56 2.82
CA GLU A 77 -13.44 15.67 2.95
C GLU A 77 -12.15 15.42 2.14
N LEU A 78 -11.59 14.21 2.21
CA LEU A 78 -10.37 13.86 1.48
C LEU A 78 -10.63 13.75 -0.04
N ILE A 79 -11.84 13.35 -0.43
CA ILE A 79 -12.25 13.33 -1.84
C ILE A 79 -12.35 14.74 -2.40
N GLU A 80 -12.89 15.70 -1.63
CA GLU A 80 -12.95 17.10 -2.04
C GLU A 80 -11.55 17.70 -2.20
N GLU A 81 -10.63 17.44 -1.27
CA GLU A 81 -9.24 17.90 -1.36
C GLU A 81 -8.56 17.37 -2.64
N ILE A 82 -8.70 16.08 -2.92
CA ILE A 82 -8.16 15.46 -4.13
C ILE A 82 -8.77 16.07 -5.39
N ASN A 83 -10.09 16.33 -5.41
CA ASN A 83 -10.74 16.95 -6.56
C ASN A 83 -10.25 18.39 -6.80
N ILE A 84 -9.99 19.15 -5.74
CA ILE A 84 -9.38 20.49 -5.84
C ILE A 84 -7.97 20.38 -6.44
N ASP A 85 -7.18 19.41 -6.00
CA ASP A 85 -5.84 19.18 -6.56
C ASP A 85 -5.89 18.79 -8.05
N VAL A 86 -6.89 17.99 -8.47
CA VAL A 86 -7.09 17.65 -9.90
C VAL A 86 -7.37 18.92 -10.70
N LEU A 87 -8.32 19.73 -10.23
CA LEU A 87 -8.70 20.97 -10.92
C LEU A 87 -7.50 21.90 -11.07
N ARG A 88 -6.68 22.02 -10.03
CA ARG A 88 -5.42 22.80 -10.07
C ARG A 88 -4.42 22.23 -11.07
N PHE A 89 -4.23 20.91 -11.09
CA PHE A 89 -3.31 20.27 -12.02
C PHE A 89 -3.74 20.46 -13.48
N SER A 90 -5.04 20.38 -13.79
CA SER A 90 -5.58 20.60 -15.13
C SER A 90 -5.65 22.07 -15.58
N ALA A 91 -5.39 23.02 -14.67
CA ALA A 91 -5.38 24.45 -14.97
C ALA A 91 -4.01 24.97 -15.46
N PHE A 92 -3.02 24.09 -15.59
CA PHE A 92 -1.71 24.33 -16.19
C PHE A 92 -1.53 23.47 -17.46
#